data_AF-A0A369BFL5-F1
#
_entry.id   AF-A0A369BFL5-F1
#
_cell.length_a   1.000
_cell.length_b   1.000
_cell.length_c   1.000
_cell.angle_alpha   90.00
_cell.angle_beta   90.00
_cell.angle_gamma   90.00
#
_symmetry.space_group_name_H-M   'P 1'
#
loop_
_entity.id
_entity.type
_entity.pdbx_description
1 polymer ?
#
loop_
_entity_poly.entity_id
_entity_poly.type
_entity_poly.pdbx_seq_one_letter_code
_entity_poly.pdbx_strand_id
1 'polypeptide(L)'
;MNRQEDEEQKAEQRTMNPKQQATQTNVIKNFFTAEGRLKELPTKYKKKLIVLHHLVSELEPGRTYTEKEINEYIKPHHEDYATIRREFIIHGLMSRDREIYKLNPKEQWDRWDNLS
;
A
#
# COMPACT_ATOMS: atom_id res chain seq x y z
N MET A 1 -31.12 16.82 -13.09
CA MET A 1 -30.77 16.31 -11.74
C MET A 1 -29.86 15.12 -11.97
N ASN A 2 -28.56 15.38 -12.07
CA ASN A 2 -27.58 14.44 -12.65
C ASN A 2 -27.19 13.37 -11.62
N ARG A 3 -27.76 12.17 -11.77
CA ARG A 3 -27.36 10.94 -11.06
C ARG A 3 -25.87 10.60 -11.24
N GLN A 4 -25.21 11.17 -12.25
CA GLN A 4 -23.78 10.96 -12.54
C GLN A 4 -22.85 11.81 -11.67
N GLU A 5 -23.30 12.99 -11.20
CA GLU A 5 -22.50 13.87 -10.33
C GLU A 5 -22.42 13.33 -8.88
N ASP A 6 -23.43 12.57 -8.44
CA ASP A 6 -23.48 11.93 -7.11
C ASP A 6 -22.50 10.74 -6.96
N GLU A 7 -22.13 10.07 -8.06
CA GLU A 7 -21.20 8.93 -8.03
C GLU A 7 -19.74 9.37 -8.09
N GLU A 8 -19.41 10.42 -8.84
CA GLU A 8 -18.04 10.98 -8.90
C GLU A 8 -17.64 11.66 -7.58
N GLN A 9 -18.56 12.33 -6.89
CA GLN A 9 -18.28 12.94 -5.57
C GLN A 9 -18.08 11.91 -4.44
N LYS A 10 -18.56 10.67 -4.61
CA LYS A 10 -18.39 9.59 -3.62
C LYS A 10 -16.99 8.98 -3.59
N ALA A 11 -16.24 9.11 -4.69
CA ALA A 11 -14.90 8.56 -4.81
C ALA A 11 -13.83 9.44 -4.12
N GLU A 12 -14.05 10.76 -4.07
CA GLU A 12 -13.02 11.72 -3.63
C GLU A 12 -12.99 12.03 -2.13
N GLN A 13 -14.02 11.69 -1.34
CA GLN A 13 -14.06 12.02 0.10
C GLN A 13 -14.53 10.85 0.98
N ARG A 14 -13.68 9.83 1.11
CA ARG A 14 -13.71 8.92 2.27
C ARG A 14 -12.40 9.00 3.02
N THR A 15 -12.25 10.09 3.77
CA THR A 15 -11.16 10.28 4.72
C THR A 15 -11.27 9.25 5.84
N MET A 16 -10.13 8.70 6.27
CA MET A 16 -10.07 7.79 7.41
C MET A 16 -10.63 8.47 8.66
N ASN A 17 -11.45 7.75 9.44
CA ASN A 17 -11.92 8.26 10.72
C ASN A 17 -10.79 8.26 11.77
N PRO A 18 -10.91 9.01 12.89
CA PRO A 18 -9.84 9.13 13.88
C PRO A 18 -9.38 7.78 14.46
N LYS A 19 -10.28 6.79 14.60
CA LYS A 19 -9.93 5.45 15.09
C LYS A 19 -9.08 4.68 14.08
N GLN A 20 -9.41 4.78 12.79
CA GLN A 20 -8.64 4.20 11.70
C GLN A 20 -7.26 4.85 11.60
N GLN A 21 -7.17 6.17 11.68
CA GLN A 21 -5.91 6.91 11.71
C GLN A 21 -5.02 6.46 12.88
N ALA A 22 -5.58 6.42 14.10
CA ALA A 22 -4.86 5.93 15.28
C ALA A 22 -4.37 4.48 15.09
N THR A 23 -5.19 3.62 14.49
CA THR A 23 -4.80 2.23 14.16
C THR A 23 -3.64 2.21 13.17
N GLN A 24 -3.72 2.98 12.09
CA GLN A 24 -2.68 3.07 11.07
C GLN A 24 -1.36 3.53 11.69
N THR A 25 -1.38 4.65 12.42
CA THR A 25 -0.21 5.21 13.10
C THR A 25 0.40 4.21 14.08
N ASN A 26 -0.41 3.54 14.89
CA ASN A 26 0.07 2.56 15.85
C ASN A 26 0.70 1.34 15.16
N VAL A 27 0.12 0.86 14.06
CA VAL A 27 0.71 -0.23 13.28
C VAL A 27 2.05 0.21 12.69
N ILE A 28 2.12 1.37 12.02
CA ILE A 28 3.38 1.86 11.44
C ILE A 28 4.46 2.00 12.51
N LYS A 29 4.17 2.64 13.65
CA LYS A 29 5.12 2.78 14.77
C LYS A 29 5.62 1.44 15.33
N ASN A 30 4.78 0.42 15.35
CA ASN A 30 5.15 -0.88 15.90
C ASN A 30 6.04 -1.68 14.93
N PHE A 31 5.71 -1.67 13.64
CA PHE A 31 6.38 -2.51 12.64
C PHE A 31 7.58 -1.83 11.96
N PHE A 32 7.67 -0.50 11.98
CA PHE A 32 8.81 0.22 11.42
C PHE A 32 9.79 0.69 12.50
N THR A 33 11.06 0.79 12.14
CA THR A 33 12.09 1.46 12.94
C THR A 33 12.03 2.98 12.71
N ALA A 34 12.74 3.74 13.55
CA ALA A 34 12.88 5.19 13.35
C ALA A 34 13.57 5.54 12.02
N GLU A 35 14.35 4.61 11.47
CA GLU A 35 15.05 4.73 10.19
C GLU A 35 14.19 4.28 8.98
N GLY A 36 12.93 3.90 9.21
CA GLY A 36 12.02 3.45 8.15
C GLY A 36 12.19 1.98 7.72
N ARG A 37 12.99 1.18 8.45
CA ARG A 37 13.13 -0.25 8.17
C ARG A 37 11.93 -1.04 8.72
N LEU A 38 11.40 -1.96 7.94
CA LEU A 38 10.37 -2.89 8.39
C LEU A 38 11.02 -3.99 9.23
N LYS A 39 10.56 -4.14 10.48
CA LYS A 39 11.08 -5.16 11.42
C LYS A 39 10.64 -6.57 11.01
N GLU A 40 9.37 -6.70 10.64
CA GLU A 40 8.77 -7.95 10.18
C GLU A 40 7.49 -7.64 9.38
N LEU A 41 7.12 -8.54 8.46
CA LEU A 41 5.81 -8.49 7.81
C LEU A 41 4.72 -8.98 8.78
N PRO A 42 3.66 -8.20 9.05
CA PRO A 42 2.59 -8.63 9.93
C PRO A 42 1.87 -9.87 9.38
N THR A 43 1.59 -10.83 10.26
CA THR A 43 0.77 -12.02 9.92
C THR A 43 -0.72 -11.70 9.83
N LYS A 44 -1.19 -10.69 10.60
CA LYS A 44 -2.59 -10.25 10.56
C LYS A 44 -2.86 -9.41 9.32
N TYR A 45 -3.83 -9.85 8.50
CA TYR A 45 -4.16 -9.25 7.22
C TYR A 45 -4.36 -7.73 7.25
N LYS A 46 -5.18 -7.22 8.19
CA LYS A 46 -5.39 -5.76 8.36
C LYS A 46 -4.10 -4.98 8.62
N LYS A 47 -3.22 -5.49 9.49
CA LYS A 47 -1.93 -4.86 9.80
C LYS A 47 -0.99 -4.94 8.60
N LYS A 48 -1.00 -6.07 7.90
CA LYS A 48 -0.20 -6.29 6.70
C LYS A 48 -0.53 -5.26 5.62
N LEU A 49 -1.82 -5.09 5.30
CA LEU A 49 -2.26 -4.09 4.34
C LEU A 49 -1.83 -2.67 4.74
N ILE A 50 -1.95 -2.29 6.02
CA ILE A 50 -1.46 -0.99 6.50
C ILE A 50 0.04 -0.82 6.22
N VAL A 51 0.85 -1.83 6.51
CA VAL A 51 2.30 -1.81 6.26
C VAL A 51 2.61 -1.69 4.77
N LEU A 52 1.94 -2.48 3.93
CA LEU A 52 2.17 -2.47 2.49
C LEU A 52 1.72 -1.15 1.85
N HIS A 53 0.56 -0.61 2.26
CA HIS A 53 0.09 0.71 1.83
C HIS A 53 1.09 1.81 2.20
N HIS A 54 1.71 1.71 3.38
CA HIS A 54 2.72 2.68 3.80
C HIS A 54 3.95 2.62 2.90
N LEU A 55 4.47 1.42 2.59
CA LEU A 55 5.60 1.27 1.67
C LEU A 55 5.27 1.85 0.29
N VAL A 56 4.19 1.41 -0.37
CA VAL A 56 3.90 1.91 -1.72
C VAL A 56 3.53 3.40 -1.78
N SER A 57 3.23 4.05 -0.65
CA SER A 57 2.89 5.47 -0.62
C SER A 57 4.06 6.40 -0.97
N GLU A 58 5.30 5.91 -0.90
CA GLU A 58 6.50 6.66 -1.27
C GLU A 58 6.84 6.53 -2.77
N LEU A 59 6.15 5.64 -3.51
CA LEU A 59 6.32 5.47 -4.94
C LEU A 59 5.44 6.45 -5.73
N GLU A 60 5.90 6.79 -6.93
CA GLU A 60 5.26 7.76 -7.82
C GLU A 60 4.12 7.11 -8.61
N PRO A 61 2.88 7.61 -8.48
CA PRO A 61 1.76 7.14 -9.29
C PRO A 61 2.00 7.40 -10.78
N GLY A 62 1.59 6.46 -11.63
CA GLY A 62 1.70 6.58 -13.08
C GLY A 62 3.09 6.24 -13.65
N ARG A 63 4.14 6.18 -12.81
CA ARG A 63 5.47 5.71 -13.19
C ARG A 63 5.53 4.19 -13.26
N THR A 64 6.31 3.69 -14.23
CA THR A 64 6.72 2.29 -14.32
C THR A 64 8.10 2.10 -13.72
N TYR A 65 8.29 0.98 -13.04
CA TYR A 65 9.54 0.60 -12.40
C TYR A 65 9.96 -0.77 -12.91
N THR A 66 11.24 -0.95 -13.21
CA THR A 66 11.80 -2.28 -13.45
C THR A 66 11.81 -3.09 -12.16
N GLU A 67 11.87 -4.42 -12.26
CA GLU A 67 12.06 -5.28 -11.09
C GLU A 67 13.29 -4.85 -10.28
N LYS A 68 14.38 -4.46 -10.95
CA LYS A 68 15.59 -3.97 -10.30
C LYS A 68 15.34 -2.71 -9.48
N GLU A 69 14.62 -1.72 -10.03
CA GLU A 69 14.28 -0.50 -9.29
C GLU A 69 13.43 -0.81 -8.06
N ILE A 70 12.44 -1.69 -8.18
CA ILE A 70 11.62 -2.09 -7.03
C ILE A 70 12.43 -2.88 -6.00
N ASN A 71 13.38 -3.70 -6.43
CA ASN A 71 14.28 -4.40 -5.51
C ASN A 71 15.12 -3.41 -4.69
N GLU A 72 15.74 -2.45 -5.37
CA GLU A 72 16.55 -1.42 -4.71
C GLU A 72 15.70 -0.49 -3.83
N TYR A 73 14.43 -0.27 -4.18
CA TYR A 73 13.48 0.45 -3.34
C TYR A 73 13.15 -0.32 -2.06
N ILE A 74 12.84 -1.62 -2.14
CA ILE A 74 12.37 -2.40 -0.97
C ILE A 74 13.52 -2.85 -0.06
N LYS A 75 14.69 -3.17 -0.62
CA LYS A 75 15.82 -3.78 0.09
C LYS A 75 16.30 -3.01 1.35
N PRO A 76 16.32 -1.66 1.36
CA PRO A 76 16.58 -0.90 2.58
C PRO A 76 15.54 -1.11 3.68
N HIS A 77 14.28 -1.37 3.30
CA HIS A 77 13.19 -1.61 4.25
C HIS A 77 13.16 -3.06 4.76
N HIS A 78 13.44 -4.05 3.92
CA HIS A 78 13.37 -5.46 4.33
C HIS A 78 14.24 -6.36 3.45
N GLU A 79 14.87 -7.37 4.05
CA GLU A 79 15.74 -8.32 3.33
C GLU A 79 14.96 -9.25 2.40
N ASP A 80 13.77 -9.67 2.82
CA ASP A 80 12.82 -10.42 1.98
C ASP A 80 12.01 -9.48 1.08
N TYR A 81 12.72 -8.81 0.18
CA TYR A 81 12.15 -7.91 -0.79
C TYR A 81 11.26 -8.64 -1.82
N ALA A 82 11.50 -9.95 -2.02
CA ALA A 82 10.76 -10.77 -2.99
C ALA A 82 9.34 -11.06 -2.50
N THR A 83 9.19 -11.39 -1.22
CA THR A 83 7.86 -11.54 -0.60
C THR A 83 7.10 -10.22 -0.64
N ILE A 84 7.73 -9.09 -0.30
CA ILE A 84 7.06 -7.78 -0.35
C ILE A 84 6.57 -7.45 -1.77
N ARG A 85 7.41 -7.63 -2.80
CA ARG A 85 6.98 -7.44 -4.21
C ARG A 85 5.78 -8.29 -4.56
N ARG A 86 5.77 -9.55 -4.11
CA ARG A 86 4.66 -10.47 -4.36
C ARG A 86 3.38 -9.98 -3.68
N GLU A 87 3.47 -9.54 -2.43
CA GLU A 87 2.33 -9.03 -1.67
C GLU A 87 1.77 -7.74 -2.29
N PHE A 88 2.61 -6.86 -2.85
CA PHE A 88 2.14 -5.69 -3.60
C PHE A 88 1.25 -6.07 -4.78
N ILE A 89 1.58 -7.16 -5.48
CA ILE A 89 0.77 -7.67 -6.59
C ILE A 89 -0.51 -8.34 -6.08
N ILE A 90 -0.39 -9.20 -5.06
CA ILE A 90 -1.52 -9.94 -4.47
C ILE A 90 -2.62 -9.00 -3.99
N HIS A 91 -2.24 -7.88 -3.37
CA HIS A 91 -3.17 -6.91 -2.78
C HIS A 91 -3.58 -5.79 -3.73
N GLY A 92 -3.29 -5.94 -5.02
CA GLY A 92 -3.69 -4.98 -6.05
C GLY A 92 -3.01 -3.61 -5.96
N LEU A 93 -1.93 -3.47 -5.17
CA LEU A 93 -1.19 -2.21 -5.02
C LEU A 93 -0.38 -1.89 -6.27
N MET A 94 0.18 -2.93 -6.89
CA MET A 94 0.92 -2.84 -8.14
C MET A 94 0.48 -3.92 -9.12
N SER A 95 0.59 -3.61 -10.41
CA SER A 95 0.53 -4.58 -11.50
C SER A 95 1.95 -4.90 -11.98
N ARG A 96 2.13 -6.10 -12.52
CA ARG A 96 3.39 -6.53 -13.12
C ARG A 96 3.16 -7.08 -14.52
N ASP A 97 3.84 -6.53 -15.50
CA ASP A 97 3.89 -7.01 -16.88
C ASP A 97 5.35 -7.11 -17.34
N ARG A 98 5.81 -8.29 -17.77
CA ARG A 98 7.18 -8.55 -18.25
C ARG A 98 8.28 -7.89 -17.38
N GLU A 99 8.24 -8.15 -16.06
CA GLU A 99 9.19 -7.60 -15.06
C GLU A 99 9.13 -6.08 -14.85
N ILE A 100 8.15 -5.41 -15.46
CA ILE A 100 7.82 -4.01 -15.23
C ILE A 100 6.66 -3.93 -14.25
N TYR A 101 6.86 -3.16 -13.19
CA TYR A 101 5.93 -2.89 -12.13
C TYR A 101 5.32 -1.51 -12.30
N LYS A 102 4.03 -1.37 -12.01
CA LYS A 102 3.33 -0.08 -12.03
C LYS A 102 2.38 0.02 -10.85
N LEU A 103 2.34 1.17 -10.19
CA LEU A 103 1.31 1.41 -9.17
C LEU A 103 -0.07 1.40 -9.82
N ASN A 104 -0.98 0.65 -9.19
CA ASN A 104 -2.37 0.64 -9.59
C ASN A 104 -3.10 1.84 -9.00
N PRO A 105 -4.21 2.28 -9.63
CA PRO A 105 -5.13 3.22 -9.01
C PRO A 105 -5.59 2.73 -7.63
N LYS A 106 -5.76 3.64 -6.67
CA LYS A 106 -6.06 3.30 -5.25
C LYS A 106 -7.40 2.59 -5.10
N GLU A 107 -8.28 2.70 -6.09
CA GLU A 107 -9.58 2.02 -6.16
C GLU A 107 -9.42 0.51 -6.31
N GLN A 108 -8.27 0.04 -6.84
CA GLN A 108 -7.95 -1.38 -7.00
C GLN A 108 -7.26 -1.99 -5.79
N TRP A 109 -6.88 -1.19 -4.81
CA TRP A 109 -6.12 -1.65 -3.65
C TRP A 109 -7.03 -2.34 -2.64
N ASP A 110 -6.56 -3.45 -2.07
CA ASP A 110 -7.24 -4.10 -0.95
C ASP A 110 -7.43 -3.11 0.22
N ARG A 111 -8.68 -2.99 0.70
CA ARG A 111 -9.08 -1.96 1.65
C ARG A 111 -9.01 -2.48 3.09
N TRP A 112 -7.99 -2.07 3.83
CA TRP A 112 -7.87 -2.43 5.25
C TRP A 112 -8.90 -1.74 6.15
N ASP A 113 -9.42 -0.59 5.72
CA ASP A 113 -10.39 0.21 6.45
C ASP A 113 -11.78 -0.46 6.56
N ASN A 114 -12.07 -1.38 5.64
CA ASN A 114 -13.29 -2.18 5.62
C ASN A 114 -13.18 -3.47 6.47
N LEU A 115 -11.98 -3.82 6.94
CA LEU A 115 -11.77 -5.01 7.75
C LEU A 115 -12.18 -4.73 9.20
N SER A 116 -12.94 -5.65 9.80
CA SER A 116 -13.35 -5.56 11.21
C SER A 116 -12.15 -5.58 12.16
#